data_AF-A0A8X6Q2Z5-F1
#
_entry.id   AF-A0A8X6Q2Z5-F1
#
_cell.length_a   1.000
_cell.length_b   1.000
_cell.length_c   1.000
_cell.angle_alpha   90.00
_cell.angle_beta   90.00
_cell.angle_gamma   90.00
#
_symmetry.space_group_name_H-M   'P 1'
#
loop_
_entity.id
_entity.type
_entity.pdbx_description
1 polymer ?
#
loop_
_entity_poly.entity_id
_entity_poly.type
_entity_poly.pdbx_seq_one_letter_code
_entity_poly.pdbx_strand_id
1 'polypeptide(L)'
;MYFLYPIVFTLEVEQAKSLEFPAVSICNFNRLRQNLFTVVGTPLLFSERRGLFYCNKVNDSERNEIKKSMQQYLVEYYEMNEERRLMNGHNPSTLKQKCFFHERSCPQNRFTYFQNLRYGNCITFNKHNKENEALTVSDVGHNTGLILEINLQSMLYHLSTEAIGARVVIHHPNETPSPEDQGFNASPGTEISVSLRQSIMYRLPTPFRDHCVDYERRQGSSASNQKDCVRTCIQTENFAKCNCIDQTLNVMTNLTHCSLTNQTQMCCLDDVLETLSNYGPFCCCPQPYPFLWFTMLELEIPKPITTSGTKYNHCVASVPSEIPMTVGEIINSPDKTDPYAQLKTKIISLWGERKT
;
A
#
# COMPACT_ATOMS: atom_id res chain seq x y z
N MET A 1 -40.05 -18.72 13.82
CA MET A 1 -39.16 -17.54 13.96
C MET A 1 -37.76 -17.91 14.47
N TYR A 2 -37.62 -18.82 15.47
CA TYR A 2 -36.31 -19.28 15.97
C TYR A 2 -35.35 -19.87 14.90
N PHE A 3 -35.86 -20.72 14.00
CA PHE A 3 -35.07 -21.33 12.92
C PHE A 3 -34.63 -20.37 11.81
N LEU A 4 -35.00 -19.09 11.89
CA LEU A 4 -34.50 -18.05 10.97
C LEU A 4 -33.17 -17.45 11.44
N TYR A 5 -32.69 -17.85 12.61
CA TYR A 5 -31.45 -17.34 13.23
C TYR A 5 -31.35 -15.80 13.19
N PRO A 6 -32.35 -15.08 13.75
CA PRO A 6 -32.33 -13.61 13.76
C PRO A 6 -31.12 -13.10 14.54
N ILE A 7 -30.49 -12.05 14.03
CA ILE A 7 -29.28 -11.44 14.61
C ILE A 7 -29.65 -10.07 15.16
N VAL A 8 -29.17 -9.76 16.36
CA VAL A 8 -29.23 -8.42 16.97
C VAL A 8 -27.80 -7.91 17.08
N PHE A 9 -27.58 -6.68 16.61
CA PHE A 9 -26.28 -6.01 16.75
C PHE A 9 -26.27 -5.20 18.05
N THR A 10 -25.26 -5.42 18.88
CA THR A 10 -25.01 -4.66 20.10
C THR A 10 -23.70 -3.91 19.93
N LEU A 11 -23.72 -2.60 20.18
CA LEU A 11 -22.53 -1.76 20.22
C LEU A 11 -22.21 -1.40 21.67
N GLU A 12 -21.02 -1.75 22.11
CA GLU A 12 -20.52 -1.40 23.44
C GLU A 12 -19.25 -0.56 23.30
N VAL A 13 -19.12 0.47 24.14
CA VAL A 13 -17.92 1.30 24.22
C VAL A 13 -17.30 1.04 25.58
N GLU A 14 -16.20 0.30 25.58
CA GLU A 14 -15.44 0.01 26.79
C GLU A 14 -14.27 1.00 26.93
N GLN A 15 -14.12 1.58 28.12
CA GLN A 15 -12.92 2.33 28.49
C GLN A 15 -11.96 1.39 29.22
N ALA A 16 -11.06 0.77 28.46
CA ALA A 16 -10.03 -0.10 29.02
C ALA A 16 -8.93 0.73 29.70
N LYS A 17 -8.41 0.25 30.83
CA LYS A 17 -7.27 0.87 31.54
C LYS A 17 -5.97 0.81 30.73
N SER A 18 -5.84 -0.21 29.88
CA SER A 18 -4.71 -0.41 29.00
C SER A 18 -5.18 -1.15 27.76
N LEU A 19 -4.65 -0.77 26.61
CA LEU A 19 -4.92 -1.40 25.32
C LEU A 19 -3.63 -1.92 24.72
N GLU A 20 -3.73 -3.01 23.98
CA GLU A 20 -2.62 -3.49 23.14
C GLU A 20 -2.35 -2.47 22.03
N PHE A 21 -1.11 -2.02 21.93
CA PHE A 21 -0.69 -1.13 20.85
C PHE A 21 -0.64 -1.93 19.54
N PRO A 22 -1.12 -1.38 18.41
CA PRO A 22 -1.07 -2.09 17.14
C PRO A 22 0.36 -2.34 16.66
N ALA A 23 0.49 -3.23 15.69
CA ALA A 23 1.69 -3.29 14.87
C ALA A 23 1.61 -2.23 13.77
N VAL A 24 2.76 -1.60 13.47
CA VAL A 24 2.88 -0.57 12.42
C VAL A 24 3.92 -1.00 11.41
N SER A 25 3.46 -1.38 10.22
CA SER A 25 4.32 -1.73 9.10
C SER A 25 4.53 -0.56 8.17
N ILE A 26 5.77 -0.38 7.71
CA ILE A 26 6.18 0.68 6.80
C ILE A 26 6.94 0.06 5.64
N CYS A 27 6.50 0.37 4.44
CA CYS A 27 7.16 -0.03 3.21
C CYS A 27 7.48 1.19 2.36
N ASN A 28 8.66 1.20 1.75
CA ASN A 28 9.03 2.24 0.79
C ASN A 28 8.24 2.02 -0.52
N PHE A 29 7.79 3.08 -1.20
CA PHE A 29 7.18 2.92 -2.53
C PHE A 29 8.16 2.37 -3.57
N ASN A 30 9.44 2.61 -3.37
CA ASN A 30 10.49 2.10 -4.21
C ASN A 30 10.94 0.73 -3.74
N ARG A 31 10.64 -0.31 -4.53
CA ARG A 31 10.99 -1.71 -4.18
C ARG A 31 12.49 -2.03 -4.34
N LEU A 32 13.23 -1.31 -5.20
CA LEU A 32 14.68 -1.49 -5.49
C LEU A 32 15.47 -0.17 -5.47
N ARG A 33 16.69 -0.17 -4.92
CA ARG A 33 17.66 0.94 -4.97
C ARG A 33 18.31 0.98 -6.37
N GLN A 34 18.08 2.05 -7.15
CA GLN A 34 18.70 2.40 -8.46
C GLN A 34 18.16 1.76 -9.77
N ASN A 35 18.03 2.64 -10.79
CA ASN A 35 17.93 2.53 -12.27
C ASN A 35 17.19 1.38 -12.96
N LEU A 36 16.43 0.57 -12.26
CA LEU A 36 15.51 -0.38 -12.85
C LEU A 36 14.08 0.08 -12.52
N PHE A 37 13.29 0.36 -13.57
CA PHE A 37 11.95 0.98 -13.52
C PHE A 37 11.09 0.53 -12.34
N THR A 38 11.00 1.31 -11.27
CA THR A 38 10.13 0.94 -10.16
C THR A 38 8.72 1.45 -10.39
N VAL A 39 7.80 0.51 -10.63
CA VAL A 39 6.37 0.80 -10.63
C VAL A 39 5.95 0.90 -9.16
N VAL A 40 5.48 2.08 -8.74
CA VAL A 40 4.56 2.14 -7.61
C VAL A 40 3.25 1.61 -8.17
N GLY A 41 2.94 0.34 -7.89
CA GLY A 41 1.65 -0.16 -8.31
C GLY A 41 0.58 0.75 -7.72
N THR A 42 -0.41 1.14 -8.52
CA THR A 42 -1.50 1.97 -8.02
C THR A 42 -2.17 1.24 -6.85
N PRO A 43 -2.29 1.89 -5.67
CA PRO A 43 -3.04 1.29 -4.57
C PRO A 43 -4.42 0.89 -5.10
N LEU A 44 -4.97 -0.24 -4.61
CA LEU A 44 -6.27 -0.81 -5.00
C LEU A 44 -6.32 -1.73 -6.24
N LEU A 45 -5.20 -1.99 -6.93
CA LEU A 45 -5.14 -3.11 -7.91
C LEU A 45 -4.84 -4.42 -7.20
N PHE A 46 -5.74 -5.41 -7.36
CA PHE A 46 -5.57 -6.77 -6.83
C PHE A 46 -4.37 -7.50 -7.47
N SER A 47 -4.10 -7.24 -8.75
CA SER A 47 -2.94 -7.76 -9.48
C SER A 47 -2.23 -6.61 -10.21
N GLU A 48 -0.91 -6.50 -10.03
CA GLU A 48 -0.08 -5.45 -10.66
C GLU A 48 -0.06 -5.58 -12.19
N ARG A 49 -0.33 -6.77 -12.74
CA ARG A 49 -0.30 -7.01 -14.18
C ARG A 49 -1.35 -6.19 -14.93
N ARG A 50 -2.51 -5.93 -14.32
CA ARG A 50 -3.64 -5.21 -14.97
C ARG A 50 -3.30 -3.76 -15.30
N GLY A 51 -2.34 -3.16 -14.59
CA GLY A 51 -1.82 -1.83 -14.93
C GLY A 51 -0.93 -1.81 -16.18
N LEU A 52 -0.36 -2.96 -16.57
CA LEU A 52 0.62 -3.08 -17.65
C LEU A 52 0.07 -3.78 -18.90
N PHE A 53 -0.89 -4.66 -18.72
CA PHE A 53 -1.46 -5.49 -19.75
C PHE A 53 -2.92 -5.78 -19.42
N TYR A 54 -3.80 -5.58 -20.41
CA TYR A 54 -5.22 -5.85 -20.29
C TYR A 54 -5.77 -6.30 -21.64
N CYS A 55 -6.51 -7.40 -21.67
CA CYS A 55 -6.87 -8.07 -22.92
C CYS A 55 -7.99 -7.46 -23.76
N ASN A 56 -8.53 -6.28 -23.38
CA ASN A 56 -9.65 -5.74 -24.14
C ASN A 56 -9.28 -5.44 -25.58
N LYS A 57 -10.14 -5.96 -26.47
CA LYS A 57 -10.05 -6.03 -27.93
C LYS A 57 -10.15 -4.67 -28.64
N VAL A 58 -9.34 -3.71 -28.26
CA VAL A 58 -9.13 -2.48 -29.03
C VAL A 58 -7.68 -2.50 -29.48
N ASN A 59 -7.47 -2.49 -30.81
CA ASN A 59 -6.19 -2.50 -31.50
C ASN A 59 -5.00 -2.09 -30.62
N ASP A 60 -4.28 -3.10 -30.12
CA ASP A 60 -3.11 -2.99 -29.24
C ASP A 60 -1.86 -2.49 -30.01
N SER A 61 -2.08 -1.60 -30.99
CA SER A 61 -1.03 -1.03 -31.84
C SER A 61 -0.18 0.01 -31.11
N GLU A 62 -0.58 0.45 -29.91
CA GLU A 62 0.14 1.46 -29.13
C GLU A 62 0.43 1.01 -27.69
N ARG A 63 1.00 -0.18 -27.52
CA ARG A 63 1.71 -0.47 -26.26
C ARG A 63 2.96 0.40 -26.19
N ASN A 64 2.83 1.55 -25.52
CA ASN A 64 3.90 2.51 -25.28
C ASN A 64 5.17 1.80 -24.76
N GLU A 65 6.34 2.22 -25.25
CA GLU A 65 7.66 1.72 -24.84
C GLU A 65 7.83 1.68 -23.32
N ILE A 66 7.24 2.65 -22.62
CA ILE A 66 7.22 2.70 -21.15
C ILE A 66 6.55 1.44 -20.56
N LYS A 67 5.38 1.04 -21.05
CA LYS A 67 4.66 -0.16 -20.55
C LYS A 67 5.44 -1.44 -20.83
N LYS A 68 6.14 -1.52 -21.97
CA LYS A 68 7.01 -2.67 -22.31
C LYS A 68 8.20 -2.75 -21.35
N SER A 69 8.84 -1.62 -21.08
CA SER A 69 9.97 -1.55 -20.16
C SER A 69 9.54 -1.90 -18.72
N MET A 70 8.38 -1.40 -18.27
CA MET A 70 7.80 -1.75 -16.97
C MET A 70 7.48 -3.25 -16.85
N GLN A 71 6.94 -3.86 -17.91
CA GLN A 71 6.68 -5.30 -17.93
C GLN A 71 7.98 -6.10 -17.81
N GLN A 72 9.01 -5.72 -18.55
CA GLN A 72 10.31 -6.38 -18.49
C GLN A 72 10.91 -6.29 -17.08
N TYR A 73 10.82 -5.11 -16.46
CA TYR A 73 11.23 -4.92 -15.08
C TYR A 73 10.50 -5.84 -14.10
N LEU A 74 9.17 -5.96 -14.21
CA LEU A 74 8.41 -6.85 -13.33
C LEU A 74 8.84 -8.30 -13.51
N VAL A 75 8.99 -8.78 -14.76
CA VAL A 75 9.47 -10.15 -15.02
C VAL A 75 10.79 -10.40 -14.28
N GLU A 76 11.76 -9.52 -14.48
CA GLU A 76 13.08 -9.65 -13.84
C GLU A 76 12.96 -9.64 -12.32
N TYR A 77 12.20 -8.70 -11.74
CA TYR A 77 12.03 -8.58 -10.29
C TYR A 77 11.37 -9.82 -9.65
N TYR A 78 10.32 -10.35 -10.29
CA TYR A 78 9.58 -11.50 -9.78
C TYR A 78 10.38 -12.81 -9.93
N GLU A 79 11.29 -12.91 -10.91
CA GLU A 79 12.24 -14.03 -11.06
C GLU A 79 13.42 -13.96 -10.07
N MET A 80 13.71 -12.79 -9.49
CA MET A 80 14.76 -12.67 -8.47
C MET A 80 14.39 -13.44 -7.20
N ASN A 81 15.38 -14.12 -6.63
CA ASN A 81 15.25 -14.74 -5.32
C ASN A 81 15.18 -13.70 -4.19
N GLU A 82 14.73 -14.13 -3.02
CA GLU A 82 14.53 -13.28 -1.85
C GLU A 82 15.80 -12.53 -1.43
N GLU A 83 16.95 -13.20 -1.46
CA GLU A 83 18.26 -12.63 -1.10
C GLU A 83 18.67 -11.48 -2.03
N ARG A 84 18.54 -11.65 -3.35
CA ARG A 84 18.82 -10.58 -4.32
C ARG A 84 17.87 -9.41 -4.16
N ARG A 85 16.58 -9.69 -3.95
CA ARG A 85 15.60 -8.62 -3.68
C ARG A 85 15.91 -7.88 -2.39
N LEU A 86 16.41 -8.57 -1.36
CA LEU A 86 16.83 -7.96 -0.10
C LEU A 86 18.04 -7.05 -0.30
N MET A 87 19.08 -7.53 -1.01
CA MET A 87 20.31 -6.78 -1.29
C MET A 87 20.03 -5.55 -2.16
N ASN A 88 19.23 -5.71 -3.21
CA ASN A 88 18.93 -4.65 -4.17
C ASN A 88 17.84 -3.69 -3.65
N GLY A 89 16.92 -4.15 -2.80
CA GLY A 89 15.86 -3.34 -2.17
C GLY A 89 16.38 -2.42 -1.08
N HIS A 90 15.65 -1.37 -0.68
CA HIS A 90 16.06 -0.45 0.39
C HIS A 90 16.45 -1.19 1.67
N ASN A 91 17.51 -0.73 2.36
CA ASN A 91 17.90 -1.36 3.61
C ASN A 91 16.83 -1.03 4.67
N PRO A 92 16.15 -2.04 5.24
CA PRO A 92 15.08 -1.81 6.20
C PRO A 92 15.54 -1.03 7.44
N SER A 93 16.75 -1.28 7.91
CA SER A 93 17.33 -0.60 9.09
C SER A 93 17.57 0.89 8.85
N THR A 94 17.75 1.32 7.59
CA THR A 94 17.93 2.74 7.24
C THR A 94 16.62 3.46 6.94
N LEU A 95 15.53 2.72 6.73
CA LEU A 95 14.20 3.29 6.49
C LEU A 95 13.70 4.04 7.72
N LYS A 96 13.93 3.48 8.92
CA LYS A 96 13.69 4.16 10.20
C LYS A 96 14.92 4.99 10.59
N GLN A 97 14.77 6.32 10.60
CA GLN A 97 15.83 7.23 11.04
C GLN A 97 15.75 7.52 12.54
N LYS A 98 14.56 7.86 13.05
CA LYS A 98 14.30 8.03 14.49
C LYS A 98 13.02 7.32 14.88
N CYS A 99 12.96 6.89 16.13
CA CYS A 99 11.77 6.27 16.69
C CYS A 99 11.66 6.57 18.18
N PHE A 100 10.47 7.02 18.59
CA PHE A 100 10.11 7.19 19.98
C PHE A 100 8.78 6.49 20.27
N PHE A 101 8.70 5.81 21.40
CA PHE A 101 7.48 5.22 21.93
C PHE A 101 7.43 5.52 23.43
N HIS A 102 6.34 6.12 23.91
CA HIS A 102 6.27 6.70 25.26
C HIS A 102 7.46 7.62 25.58
N GLU A 103 7.77 8.56 24.68
CA GLU A 103 8.91 9.51 24.79
C GLU A 103 10.30 8.86 24.90
N ARG A 104 10.42 7.54 24.76
CA ARG A 104 11.68 6.80 24.86
C ARG A 104 12.09 6.27 23.51
N SER A 105 13.40 6.20 23.26
CA SER A 105 13.94 5.59 22.06
C SER A 105 13.43 4.15 21.91
N CYS A 106 12.89 3.82 20.75
CA CYS A 106 12.31 2.50 20.53
C CYS A 106 13.38 1.40 20.60
N PRO A 107 13.10 0.27 21.29
CA PRO A 107 14.03 -0.85 21.33
C PRO A 107 14.20 -1.46 19.92
N GLN A 108 15.43 -1.85 19.55
CA GLN A 108 15.67 -2.43 18.22
C GLN A 108 15.05 -3.82 18.05
N ASN A 109 14.93 -4.60 19.13
CA ASN A 109 14.26 -5.91 19.11
C ASN A 109 12.73 -5.82 18.90
N ARG A 110 12.16 -4.61 18.89
CA ARG A 110 10.75 -4.36 18.57
C ARG A 110 10.49 -4.16 17.07
N PHE A 111 11.52 -4.24 16.25
CA PHE A 111 11.41 -4.17 14.80
C PHE A 111 11.63 -5.54 14.19
N THR A 112 10.70 -5.94 13.33
CA THR A 112 10.85 -7.10 12.45
C THR A 112 10.89 -6.64 11.00
N TYR A 113 11.49 -7.47 10.16
CA TYR A 113 11.68 -7.18 8.75
C TYR A 113 10.92 -8.21 7.93
N PHE A 114 10.26 -7.76 6.85
CA PHE A 114 9.60 -8.65 5.92
C PHE A 114 9.76 -8.11 4.50
N GLN A 115 9.76 -9.02 3.53
CA GLN A 115 9.80 -8.65 2.12
C GLN A 115 8.40 -8.71 1.53
N ASN A 116 8.04 -7.66 0.80
CA ASN A 116 6.80 -7.54 0.06
C ASN A 116 7.12 -7.42 -1.43
N LEU A 117 6.39 -8.13 -2.29
CA LEU A 117 6.69 -8.13 -3.73
C LEU A 117 6.38 -6.79 -4.41
N ARG A 118 5.41 -6.04 -3.88
CA ARG A 118 4.99 -4.76 -4.43
C ARG A 118 5.85 -3.60 -3.93
N TYR A 119 6.21 -3.63 -2.65
CA TYR A 119 6.89 -2.54 -1.96
C TYR A 119 8.34 -2.84 -1.54
N GLY A 120 8.86 -4.02 -1.87
CA GLY A 120 10.22 -4.42 -1.52
C GLY A 120 10.40 -4.70 -0.03
N ASN A 121 11.51 -4.24 0.54
CA ASN A 121 11.80 -4.53 1.94
C ASN A 121 11.07 -3.55 2.87
N CYS A 122 10.37 -4.10 3.85
CA CYS A 122 9.55 -3.37 4.80
C CYS A 122 10.00 -3.61 6.25
N ILE A 123 9.61 -2.70 7.14
CA ILE A 123 9.78 -2.83 8.59
C ILE A 123 8.43 -2.96 9.27
N THR A 124 8.36 -3.66 10.39
CA THR A 124 7.18 -3.67 11.27
C THR A 124 7.62 -3.39 12.71
N PHE A 125 7.03 -2.35 13.30
CA PHE A 125 7.14 -2.11 14.73
C PHE A 125 6.07 -2.89 15.49
N ASN A 126 6.45 -3.46 16.65
CA ASN A 126 5.53 -4.12 17.58
C ASN A 126 4.80 -5.35 17.00
N LYS A 127 5.47 -6.12 16.14
CA LYS A 127 4.99 -7.44 15.70
C LYS A 127 5.09 -8.44 16.85
N HIS A 128 4.05 -9.23 17.10
CA HIS A 128 4.09 -10.29 18.09
C HIS A 128 5.10 -11.37 17.67
N ASN A 129 6.00 -11.76 18.58
CA ASN A 129 6.91 -12.87 18.37
C ASN A 129 7.11 -13.66 19.67
N LYS A 130 7.71 -14.85 19.59
CA LYS A 130 7.90 -15.73 20.76
C LYS A 130 8.68 -15.08 21.91
N GLU A 131 9.42 -14.02 21.64
CA GLU A 131 10.31 -13.35 22.59
C GLU A 131 9.73 -12.04 23.14
N ASN A 132 8.72 -11.46 22.49
CA ASN A 132 8.17 -10.14 22.81
C ASN A 132 6.65 -10.16 22.68
N GLU A 133 5.97 -10.06 23.83
CA GLU A 133 4.56 -9.71 23.89
C GLU A 133 4.33 -8.31 23.33
N ALA A 134 3.14 -8.05 22.78
CA ALA A 134 2.81 -6.75 22.21
C ALA A 134 2.89 -5.64 23.28
N LEU A 135 3.42 -4.48 22.89
CA LEU A 135 3.44 -3.29 23.74
C LEU A 135 2.00 -2.86 24.04
N THR A 136 1.79 -2.24 25.20
CA THR A 136 0.49 -1.71 25.61
C THR A 136 0.58 -0.21 25.87
N VAL A 137 -0.56 0.48 25.75
CA VAL A 137 -0.72 1.91 26.03
C VAL A 137 -1.89 2.12 26.99
N SER A 138 -1.71 2.99 27.98
CA SER A 138 -2.76 3.30 28.98
C SER A 138 -3.32 4.72 28.84
N ASP A 139 -2.58 5.61 28.19
CA ASP A 139 -2.93 7.02 28.06
C ASP A 139 -3.02 7.44 26.59
N VAL A 140 -3.91 8.38 26.30
CA VAL A 140 -4.11 8.95 24.96
C VAL A 140 -3.28 10.23 24.81
N GLY A 141 -2.55 10.36 23.71
CA GLY A 141 -1.83 11.58 23.36
C GLY A 141 -0.61 11.33 22.47
N HIS A 142 -0.07 12.39 21.89
CA HIS A 142 1.11 12.31 21.02
C HIS A 142 2.35 11.74 21.75
N ASN A 143 2.52 12.10 23.02
CA ASN A 143 3.66 11.68 23.85
C ASN A 143 3.64 10.19 24.21
N THR A 144 2.45 9.57 24.21
CA THR A 144 2.28 8.17 24.59
C THR A 144 2.25 7.23 23.38
N GLY A 145 2.10 7.79 22.18
CA GLY A 145 2.09 7.06 20.92
C GLY A 145 3.47 6.73 20.35
N LEU A 146 3.46 6.30 19.10
CA LEU A 146 4.63 6.02 18.29
C LEU A 146 4.95 7.23 17.40
N ILE A 147 6.17 7.74 17.50
CA ILE A 147 6.72 8.79 16.64
C ILE A 147 7.84 8.18 15.81
N LEU A 148 7.73 8.30 14.49
CA LEU A 148 8.68 7.75 13.53
C LEU A 148 9.16 8.83 12.56
N GLU A 149 10.47 8.96 12.43
CA GLU A 149 11.11 9.72 11.34
C GLU A 149 11.61 8.71 10.31
N ILE A 150 11.11 8.82 9.08
CA ILE A 150 11.35 7.85 8.01
C ILE A 150 12.24 8.47 6.94
N ASN A 151 13.31 7.79 6.56
CA ASN A 151 14.16 8.18 5.44
C ASN A 151 13.84 7.34 4.19
N LEU A 152 13.14 7.96 3.24
CA LEU A 152 12.77 7.30 1.98
C LEU A 152 13.95 7.13 1.02
N GLN A 153 15.07 7.84 1.22
CA GLN A 153 16.21 7.87 0.31
C GLN A 153 15.77 8.19 -1.14
N SER A 154 15.03 9.29 -1.31
CA SER A 154 14.43 9.71 -2.58
C SER A 154 15.42 9.77 -3.76
N MET A 155 16.70 10.05 -3.50
CA MET A 155 17.76 10.04 -4.51
C MET A 155 18.02 8.66 -5.15
N LEU A 156 17.53 7.57 -4.56
CA LEU A 156 17.68 6.21 -5.08
C LEU A 156 16.47 5.75 -5.92
N TYR A 157 15.45 6.60 -6.05
CA TYR A 157 14.29 6.35 -6.90
C TYR A 157 14.67 6.58 -8.37
N HIS A 158 14.02 5.85 -9.27
CA HIS A 158 14.18 6.06 -10.70
C HIS A 158 13.44 7.33 -11.15
N LEU A 159 13.93 8.03 -12.18
CA LEU A 159 13.30 9.25 -12.70
C LEU A 159 11.86 9.03 -13.19
N SER A 160 11.50 7.80 -13.58
CA SER A 160 10.17 7.45 -14.04
C SER A 160 9.19 7.07 -12.92
N THR A 161 9.59 7.13 -11.63
CA THR A 161 8.67 6.80 -10.53
C THR A 161 7.61 7.88 -10.41
N GLU A 162 6.33 7.48 -10.47
CA GLU A 162 5.20 8.41 -10.42
C GLU A 162 5.03 9.08 -9.05
N ALA A 163 5.49 8.44 -7.97
CA ALA A 163 5.36 8.94 -6.62
C ALA A 163 6.54 8.53 -5.72
N ILE A 164 6.88 9.43 -4.79
CA ILE A 164 7.84 9.20 -3.71
C ILE A 164 7.07 9.18 -2.40
N GLY A 165 7.24 8.15 -1.59
CA GLY A 165 6.48 7.99 -0.36
C GLY A 165 6.74 6.66 0.34
N ALA A 166 6.04 6.47 1.45
CA ALA A 166 5.93 5.18 2.12
C ALA A 166 4.46 4.76 2.25
N ARG A 167 4.23 3.45 2.23
CA ARG A 167 2.96 2.82 2.59
C ARG A 167 3.03 2.47 4.07
N VAL A 168 2.08 2.96 4.86
CA VAL A 168 1.98 2.69 6.30
C VAL A 168 0.71 1.86 6.56
N VAL A 169 0.88 0.71 7.19
CA VAL A 169 -0.20 -0.23 7.53
C VAL A 169 -0.24 -0.39 9.04
N ILE A 170 -1.43 -0.20 9.62
CA ILE A 170 -1.68 -0.39 11.05
C ILE A 170 -2.58 -1.61 11.18
N HIS A 171 -2.09 -2.64 11.88
CA HIS A 171 -2.74 -3.94 11.92
C HIS A 171 -2.53 -4.62 13.28
N HIS A 172 -3.22 -5.74 13.52
CA HIS A 172 -3.05 -6.52 14.74
C HIS A 172 -1.63 -7.11 14.83
N PRO A 173 -0.98 -7.16 16.00
CA PRO A 173 0.36 -7.74 16.14
C PRO A 173 0.50 -9.18 15.66
N ASN A 174 -0.56 -10.00 15.68
CA ASN A 174 -0.52 -11.36 15.11
C ASN A 174 -0.75 -11.42 13.59
N GLU A 175 -1.35 -10.40 12.99
CA GLU A 175 -1.69 -10.38 11.55
C GLU A 175 -0.50 -10.05 10.65
N THR A 176 -0.40 -10.69 9.49
CA THR A 176 0.58 -10.33 8.46
C THR A 176 0.12 -9.06 7.71
N PRO A 177 0.97 -8.02 7.61
CA PRO A 177 0.59 -6.78 6.93
C PRO A 177 0.31 -7.01 5.44
N SER A 178 -0.78 -6.43 4.93
CA SER A 178 -1.17 -6.47 3.51
C SER A 178 -1.17 -5.06 2.91
N PRO A 179 0.00 -4.48 2.61
CA PRO A 179 0.13 -3.10 2.16
C PRO A 179 -0.54 -2.80 0.82
N GLU A 180 -0.84 -3.82 0.00
CA GLU A 180 -1.55 -3.64 -1.27
C GLU A 180 -3.03 -3.27 -1.07
N ASP A 181 -3.63 -3.79 0.00
CA ASP A 181 -5.07 -3.71 0.26
C ASP A 181 -5.40 -2.77 1.43
N GLN A 182 -4.44 -2.54 2.32
CA GLN A 182 -4.62 -1.78 3.56
C GLN A 182 -3.59 -0.66 3.69
N GLY A 183 -3.86 0.27 4.59
CA GLY A 183 -2.94 1.34 4.95
C GLY A 183 -3.14 2.65 4.19
N PHE A 184 -2.31 3.62 4.52
CA PHE A 184 -2.31 4.97 3.98
C PHE A 184 -0.92 5.35 3.47
N ASN A 185 -0.86 6.41 2.68
CA ASN A 185 0.38 6.88 2.06
C ASN A 185 0.97 8.02 2.89
N ALA A 186 2.27 7.93 3.19
CA ALA A 186 3.05 8.96 3.86
C ALA A 186 3.97 9.64 2.86
N SER A 187 3.75 10.94 2.63
CA SER A 187 4.51 11.75 1.68
C SER A 187 5.77 12.34 2.34
N PRO A 188 6.89 12.47 1.60
CA PRO A 188 8.08 13.14 2.11
C PRO A 188 7.81 14.60 2.47
N GLY A 189 8.58 15.13 3.42
CA GLY A 189 8.49 16.54 3.83
C GLY A 189 7.23 16.91 4.60
N THR A 190 6.43 15.92 4.99
CA THR A 190 5.20 16.13 5.75
C THR A 190 5.24 15.38 7.09
N GLU A 191 4.63 15.98 8.09
CA GLU A 191 4.28 15.34 9.36
C GLU A 191 2.80 14.91 9.29
N ILE A 192 2.53 13.65 9.64
CA ILE A 192 1.20 13.05 9.61
C ILE A 192 0.88 12.53 11.01
N SER A 193 -0.14 13.13 11.64
CA SER A 193 -0.70 12.65 12.91
C SER A 193 -1.83 11.67 12.62
N VAL A 194 -1.80 10.51 13.26
CA VAL A 194 -2.83 9.47 13.09
C VAL A 194 -3.45 9.12 14.44
N SER A 195 -4.72 9.48 14.61
CA SER A 195 -5.51 9.13 15.78
C SER A 195 -6.22 7.81 15.56
N LEU A 196 -6.05 6.86 16.49
CA LEU A 196 -6.57 5.50 16.38
C LEU A 196 -7.66 5.21 17.40
N ARG A 197 -8.68 4.47 16.97
CA ARG A 197 -9.65 3.80 17.84
C ARG A 197 -9.66 2.32 17.53
N GLN A 198 -9.46 1.51 18.57
CA GLN A 198 -9.59 0.07 18.45
C GLN A 198 -11.06 -0.33 18.38
N SER A 199 -11.43 -1.14 17.39
CA SER A 199 -12.77 -1.68 17.21
C SER A 199 -12.69 -3.20 17.09
N ILE A 200 -13.35 -3.92 17.98
CA ILE A 200 -13.44 -5.40 17.94
C ILE A 200 -14.85 -5.77 17.48
N MET A 201 -14.94 -6.60 16.44
CA MET A 201 -16.21 -7.13 15.97
C MET A 201 -16.29 -8.64 16.23
N TYR A 202 -17.23 -9.01 17.09
CA TYR A 202 -17.62 -10.39 17.33
C TYR A 202 -18.79 -10.75 16.41
N ARG A 203 -18.63 -11.82 15.63
CA ARG A 203 -19.62 -12.37 14.70
C ARG A 203 -20.03 -13.75 15.17
N LEU A 204 -21.27 -14.13 14.92
CA LEU A 204 -21.74 -15.45 15.32
C LEU A 204 -21.37 -16.48 14.24
N PRO A 205 -20.76 -17.64 14.62
CA PRO A 205 -20.39 -18.69 13.66
C PRO A 205 -21.64 -19.40 13.10
N THR A 206 -21.45 -20.38 12.22
CA THR A 206 -22.55 -21.25 11.74
C THR A 206 -23.41 -21.73 12.92
N PRO A 207 -24.76 -21.65 12.85
CA PRO A 207 -25.63 -21.55 11.65
C PRO A 207 -26.06 -20.13 11.24
N PHE A 208 -25.50 -19.07 11.81
CA PHE A 208 -25.87 -17.70 11.45
C PHE A 208 -25.37 -17.30 10.05
N ARG A 209 -26.08 -16.35 9.42
CA ARG A 209 -25.94 -15.99 7.99
C ARG A 209 -24.52 -15.69 7.51
N ASP A 210 -23.68 -15.14 8.39
CA ASP A 210 -22.34 -14.67 8.01
C ASP A 210 -21.32 -15.81 7.85
N HIS A 211 -21.65 -17.01 8.33
CA HIS A 211 -20.81 -18.22 8.26
C HIS A 211 -19.34 -17.96 8.67
N CYS A 212 -19.11 -17.03 9.61
CA CYS A 212 -17.78 -16.52 9.92
C CYS A 212 -16.85 -17.63 10.42
N VAL A 213 -15.56 -17.46 10.18
CA VAL A 213 -14.54 -18.46 10.52
C VAL A 213 -13.40 -17.83 11.31
N ASP A 214 -12.89 -18.60 12.26
CA ASP A 214 -11.64 -18.31 12.94
C ASP A 214 -10.50 -18.85 12.08
N TYR A 215 -9.80 -17.96 11.38
CA TYR A 215 -8.70 -18.31 10.49
C TYR A 215 -7.45 -18.80 11.24
N GLU A 216 -7.25 -18.39 12.50
CA GLU A 216 -6.09 -18.80 13.30
C GLU A 216 -6.23 -20.24 13.79
N ARG A 217 -7.45 -20.66 14.16
CA ARG A 217 -7.73 -22.02 14.68
C ARG A 217 -8.02 -23.06 13.60
N ARG A 218 -8.05 -22.68 12.32
CA ARG A 218 -8.42 -23.58 11.22
C ARG A 218 -7.24 -24.47 10.83
N GLN A 219 -7.13 -25.64 11.46
CA GLN A 219 -6.13 -26.65 11.07
C GLN A 219 -6.35 -27.11 9.63
N GLY A 220 -5.30 -27.05 8.81
CA GLY A 220 -5.27 -27.58 7.43
C GLY A 220 -5.64 -26.60 6.31
N SER A 221 -5.95 -25.33 6.58
CA SER A 221 -6.15 -24.33 5.52
C SER A 221 -4.87 -23.52 5.25
N SER A 222 -4.51 -23.36 3.98
CA SER A 222 -3.33 -22.58 3.55
C SER A 222 -3.47 -21.06 3.71
N ALA A 223 -4.65 -20.55 4.10
CA ALA A 223 -4.93 -19.12 4.21
C ALA A 223 -4.94 -18.66 5.68
N SER A 224 -4.12 -17.66 6.01
CA SER A 224 -3.96 -17.18 7.40
C SER A 224 -4.96 -16.09 7.77
N ASN A 225 -5.60 -15.48 6.77
CA ASN A 225 -6.62 -14.45 6.92
C ASN A 225 -7.61 -14.49 5.74
N GLN A 226 -8.65 -13.66 5.78
CA GLN A 226 -9.66 -13.62 4.72
C GLN A 226 -9.09 -13.21 3.35
N LYS A 227 -8.09 -12.31 3.31
CA LYS A 227 -7.46 -11.85 2.07
C LYS A 227 -6.65 -12.96 1.42
N ASP A 228 -5.88 -13.71 2.21
CA ASP A 228 -5.18 -14.91 1.74
C ASP A 228 -6.18 -15.90 1.15
N CYS A 229 -7.33 -16.12 1.79
CA CYS A 229 -8.37 -16.99 1.26
C CYS A 229 -8.85 -16.55 -0.14
N VAL A 230 -9.13 -15.26 -0.30
CA VAL A 230 -9.57 -14.70 -1.59
C VAL A 230 -8.46 -14.82 -2.65
N ARG A 231 -7.20 -14.53 -2.29
CA ARG A 231 -6.05 -14.69 -3.19
C ARG A 231 -5.86 -16.15 -3.60
N THR A 232 -5.88 -17.09 -2.65
CA THR A 232 -5.76 -18.54 -2.89
C THR A 232 -6.89 -19.05 -3.78
N CYS A 233 -8.10 -18.56 -3.58
CA CYS A 233 -9.24 -18.88 -4.41
C CYS A 233 -9.06 -18.44 -5.87
N ILE A 234 -8.66 -17.19 -6.08
CA ILE A 234 -8.37 -16.66 -7.41
C ILE A 234 -7.28 -17.50 -8.08
N GLN A 235 -6.23 -17.89 -7.34
CA GLN A 235 -5.18 -18.76 -7.89
C GLN A 235 -5.65 -20.16 -8.23
N THR A 236 -6.57 -20.72 -7.46
CA THR A 236 -7.15 -22.04 -7.74
C THR A 236 -7.90 -22.02 -9.07
N GLU A 237 -8.70 -20.98 -9.29
CA GLU A 237 -9.42 -20.78 -10.56
C GLU A 237 -8.47 -20.46 -11.72
N ASN A 238 -7.45 -19.62 -11.49
CA ASN A 238 -6.40 -19.35 -12.47
C ASN A 238 -5.71 -20.64 -12.90
N PHE A 239 -5.31 -21.48 -11.96
CA PHE A 239 -4.63 -22.73 -12.27
C PHE A 239 -5.56 -23.70 -13.01
N ALA A 240 -6.82 -23.84 -12.57
CA ALA A 240 -7.79 -24.72 -13.20
C ALA A 240 -8.10 -24.35 -14.65
N LYS A 241 -8.19 -23.04 -14.97
CA LYS A 241 -8.51 -22.55 -16.32
C LYS A 241 -7.27 -22.33 -17.19
N CYS A 242 -6.18 -21.81 -16.62
CA CYS A 242 -5.01 -21.33 -17.35
C CYS A 242 -3.78 -22.23 -17.22
N ASN A 243 -3.83 -23.27 -16.38
CA ASN A 243 -2.69 -24.14 -16.01
C ASN A 243 -1.48 -23.40 -15.41
N CYS A 244 -1.68 -22.18 -14.94
CA CYS A 244 -0.66 -21.37 -14.30
C CYS A 244 -1.30 -20.33 -13.36
N ILE A 245 -0.51 -19.77 -12.46
CA ILE A 245 -0.97 -18.81 -11.43
C ILE A 245 -0.39 -17.40 -11.64
N ASP A 246 -1.10 -16.39 -11.13
CA ASP A 246 -0.65 -14.99 -11.17
C ASP A 246 0.40 -14.73 -10.09
N GLN A 247 1.67 -14.62 -10.47
CA GLN A 247 2.76 -14.46 -9.53
C GLN A 247 2.63 -13.21 -8.63
N THR A 248 1.87 -12.19 -9.05
CA THR A 248 1.71 -10.94 -8.30
C THR A 248 0.83 -11.08 -7.05
N LEU A 249 0.05 -12.17 -6.93
CA LEU A 249 -0.80 -12.41 -5.75
C LEU A 249 -0.06 -13.04 -4.56
N ASN A 250 1.18 -13.52 -4.79
CA ASN A 250 2.08 -14.04 -3.77
C ASN A 250 1.47 -15.10 -2.82
N VAL A 251 0.64 -16.00 -3.34
CA VAL A 251 0.13 -17.18 -2.64
C VAL A 251 0.22 -18.41 -3.55
N MET A 252 0.27 -19.60 -2.95
CA MET A 252 0.44 -20.87 -3.67
C MET A 252 1.71 -20.90 -4.55
N THR A 253 2.82 -20.37 -4.03
CA THR A 253 4.08 -20.15 -4.78
C THR A 253 4.72 -21.43 -5.34
N ASN A 254 4.27 -22.60 -4.91
CA ASN A 254 4.71 -23.92 -5.37
C ASN A 254 4.11 -24.36 -6.73
N LEU A 255 3.13 -23.63 -7.26
CA LEU A 255 2.55 -23.92 -8.58
C LEU A 255 3.29 -23.19 -9.71
N THR A 256 3.05 -23.60 -10.96
CA THR A 256 3.63 -22.97 -12.15
C THR A 256 3.10 -21.54 -12.34
N HIS A 257 3.99 -20.57 -12.51
CA HIS A 257 3.63 -19.16 -12.70
C HIS A 257 3.31 -18.86 -14.16
N CYS A 258 2.30 -18.03 -14.40
CA CYS A 258 2.03 -17.54 -15.75
C CYS A 258 3.12 -16.55 -16.16
N SER A 259 3.59 -16.68 -17.40
CA SER A 259 4.59 -15.78 -17.97
C SER A 259 3.95 -14.43 -18.29
N LEU A 260 4.41 -13.37 -17.63
CA LEU A 260 3.91 -12.01 -17.87
C LEU A 260 4.08 -11.57 -19.33
N THR A 261 4.98 -12.18 -20.11
CA THR A 261 5.21 -11.88 -21.52
C THR A 261 4.31 -12.68 -22.48
N ASN A 262 3.67 -13.75 -21.99
CA ASN A 262 2.76 -14.57 -22.79
C ASN A 262 1.35 -13.98 -22.80
N GLN A 263 0.97 -13.40 -23.94
CA GLN A 263 -0.32 -12.74 -24.12
C GLN A 263 -1.51 -13.65 -23.82
N THR A 264 -1.48 -14.90 -24.30
CA THR A 264 -2.57 -15.86 -24.11
C THR A 264 -2.77 -16.20 -22.64
N GLN A 265 -1.69 -16.40 -21.89
CA GLN A 265 -1.76 -16.66 -20.45
C GLN A 265 -2.30 -15.45 -19.69
N MET A 266 -1.82 -14.24 -20.01
CA MET A 266 -2.30 -13.03 -19.39
C MET A 266 -3.79 -12.77 -19.68
N CYS A 267 -4.27 -13.07 -20.89
CA CYS A 267 -5.69 -12.99 -21.23
C CYS A 267 -6.54 -14.03 -20.52
N CYS A 268 -6.02 -15.24 -20.35
CA CYS A 268 -6.71 -16.23 -19.55
C CYS A 268 -6.89 -15.75 -18.11
N LEU A 269 -5.83 -15.20 -17.48
CA LEU A 269 -5.93 -14.65 -16.14
C LEU A 269 -6.89 -13.46 -16.04
N ASP A 270 -6.96 -12.60 -17.05
CA ASP A 270 -7.96 -11.50 -17.11
C ASP A 270 -9.39 -12.03 -17.17
N ASP A 271 -9.64 -13.04 -18.02
CA ASP A 271 -10.95 -13.69 -18.17
C ASP A 271 -11.40 -14.36 -16.86
N VAL A 272 -10.48 -15.01 -16.14
CA VAL A 272 -10.78 -15.58 -14.81
C VAL A 272 -11.21 -14.48 -13.83
N LEU A 273 -10.43 -13.40 -13.72
CA LEU A 273 -10.78 -12.29 -12.82
C LEU A 273 -12.10 -11.62 -13.20
N GLU A 274 -12.36 -11.44 -14.49
CA GLU A 274 -13.62 -10.88 -14.98
C GLU A 274 -14.81 -11.80 -14.67
N THR A 275 -14.65 -13.10 -14.88
CA THR A 275 -15.65 -14.11 -14.49
C THR A 275 -15.96 -14.03 -12.99
N LEU A 276 -14.92 -14.00 -12.14
CA LEU A 276 -15.09 -13.93 -10.69
C LEU A 276 -15.71 -12.59 -10.24
N SER A 277 -15.43 -11.50 -10.96
CA SER A 277 -16.06 -10.21 -10.71
C SER A 277 -17.55 -10.20 -11.08
N ASN A 278 -17.93 -10.86 -12.17
CA ASN A 278 -19.30 -10.85 -12.70
C ASN A 278 -20.22 -11.82 -11.97
N TYR A 279 -19.73 -13.03 -11.66
CA TYR A 279 -20.53 -14.10 -11.07
C TYR A 279 -20.25 -14.32 -9.57
N GLY A 280 -19.26 -13.61 -9.03
CA GLY A 280 -18.76 -13.83 -7.68
C GLY A 280 -17.76 -15.00 -7.61
N PRO A 281 -16.98 -15.07 -6.54
CA PRO A 281 -16.06 -16.18 -6.33
C PRO A 281 -16.83 -17.49 -6.04
N PHE A 282 -16.41 -18.59 -6.67
CA PHE A 282 -16.95 -19.93 -6.37
C PHE A 282 -16.52 -20.47 -5.00
N CYS A 283 -15.50 -19.84 -4.40
CA CYS A 283 -15.00 -20.18 -3.07
C CYS A 283 -15.73 -19.43 -1.96
N CYS A 284 -15.92 -20.10 -0.83
CA CYS A 284 -16.39 -19.48 0.40
C CYS A 284 -15.20 -18.91 1.18
N CYS A 285 -15.06 -17.58 1.23
CA CYS A 285 -14.13 -16.87 2.12
C CYS A 285 -14.90 -16.02 3.14
N PRO A 286 -15.47 -16.63 4.19
CA PRO A 286 -16.30 -15.93 5.16
C PRO A 286 -15.54 -14.86 5.93
N GLN A 287 -16.27 -13.96 6.58
CA GLN A 287 -15.67 -12.94 7.42
C GLN A 287 -14.91 -13.56 8.60
N PRO A 288 -13.78 -12.97 9.04
CA PRO A 288 -13.03 -13.47 10.18
C PRO A 288 -13.78 -13.26 11.51
N TYR A 289 -13.49 -14.12 12.48
CA TYR A 289 -13.97 -14.05 13.86
C TYR A 289 -12.87 -14.39 14.89
N PRO A 290 -12.67 -13.54 15.94
CA PRO A 290 -13.09 -12.15 16.01
C PRO A 290 -12.38 -11.32 14.92
N PHE A 291 -13.03 -10.25 14.44
CA PHE A 291 -12.37 -9.32 13.54
C PHE A 291 -11.95 -8.08 14.32
N LEU A 292 -10.64 -7.94 14.52
CA LEU A 292 -10.05 -6.73 15.05
C LEU A 292 -9.74 -5.78 13.89
N TRP A 293 -10.12 -4.52 14.03
CA TRP A 293 -9.64 -3.48 13.13
C TRP A 293 -9.39 -2.19 13.89
N PHE A 294 -8.34 -1.48 13.49
CA PHE A 294 -8.03 -0.16 14.01
C PHE A 294 -8.70 0.86 13.11
N THR A 295 -9.74 1.52 13.62
CA THR A 295 -10.38 2.62 12.92
C THR A 295 -9.48 3.84 13.04
N MET A 296 -8.93 4.30 11.92
CA MET A 296 -8.32 5.61 11.85
C MET A 296 -9.43 6.64 11.97
N LEU A 297 -9.43 7.39 13.07
CA LEU A 297 -10.46 8.40 13.35
C LEU A 297 -10.18 9.68 12.56
N GLU A 298 -8.93 10.12 12.57
CA GLU A 298 -8.49 11.35 11.90
C GLU A 298 -7.07 11.15 11.37
N LEU A 299 -6.89 11.42 10.07
CA LEU A 299 -5.59 11.72 9.49
C LEU A 299 -5.53 13.25 9.43
N GLU A 300 -4.72 13.88 10.29
CA GLU A 300 -4.55 15.33 10.19
C GLU A 300 -4.00 15.69 8.80
N ILE A 301 -4.44 16.82 8.25
CA ILE A 301 -3.89 17.35 6.99
C ILE A 301 -2.37 17.39 7.13
N PRO A 302 -1.60 16.75 6.22
CA PRO A 302 -0.16 16.67 6.35
C PRO A 302 0.44 18.07 6.51
N LYS A 303 1.10 18.30 7.65
CA LYS A 303 1.71 19.60 7.97
C LYS A 303 3.12 19.61 7.36
N PRO A 304 3.55 20.68 6.67
CA PRO A 304 4.90 20.75 6.14
C PRO A 304 5.92 20.80 7.29
N ILE A 305 7.00 20.05 7.19
CA ILE A 305 8.09 20.08 8.18
C ILE A 305 8.94 21.34 7.94
N THR A 306 8.97 22.27 8.91
CA THR A 306 9.57 23.61 8.76
C THR A 306 11.00 23.77 9.30
N THR A 307 11.67 22.71 9.74
CA THR A 307 13.07 22.79 10.23
C THR A 307 14.10 22.88 9.10
N SER A 308 15.25 23.50 9.39
CA SER A 308 16.10 24.33 8.50
C SER A 308 16.83 23.66 7.32
N GLY A 309 16.45 22.47 6.86
CA GLY A 309 17.19 21.71 5.83
C GLY A 309 16.58 21.71 4.41
N THR A 310 15.32 22.12 4.23
CA THR A 310 14.56 21.84 2.99
C THR A 310 14.09 23.09 2.25
N LYS A 311 14.76 24.23 2.47
CA LYS A 311 14.42 25.53 1.86
C LYS A 311 14.40 25.51 0.31
N TYR A 312 15.02 24.52 -0.32
CA TYR A 312 15.17 24.46 -1.78
C TYR A 312 14.10 23.62 -2.52
N ASN A 313 13.28 22.83 -1.84
CA ASN A 313 12.14 22.14 -2.46
C ASN A 313 10.85 22.98 -2.46
N HIS A 314 10.90 24.18 -1.86
CA HIS A 314 9.76 25.07 -1.67
C HIS A 314 9.32 25.79 -2.98
N CYS A 315 10.13 25.83 -4.03
CA CYS A 315 9.81 26.63 -5.21
C CYS A 315 8.75 26.04 -6.15
N VAL A 316 8.28 24.79 -5.95
CA VAL A 316 7.30 24.16 -6.87
C VAL A 316 5.95 23.88 -6.22
N ALA A 317 5.87 23.77 -4.89
CA ALA A 317 4.61 23.48 -4.17
C ALA A 317 3.88 24.73 -3.62
N SER A 318 4.50 25.91 -3.71
CA SER A 318 3.95 27.20 -3.27
C SER A 318 3.36 27.99 -4.45
N VAL A 319 2.55 27.33 -5.26
CA VAL A 319 1.81 27.99 -6.34
C VAL A 319 0.36 28.14 -5.85
N PRO A 320 -0.11 29.37 -5.52
CA PRO A 320 -1.49 29.62 -5.11
C PRO A 320 -2.48 28.96 -6.07
N SER A 321 -3.58 28.42 -5.56
CA SER A 321 -4.58 27.64 -6.33
C SER A 321 -5.18 28.36 -7.56
N GLU A 322 -4.99 29.67 -7.67
CA GLU A 322 -5.40 30.51 -8.80
C GLU A 322 -4.47 30.37 -10.03
N ILE A 323 -3.21 29.98 -9.82
CA ILE A 323 -2.18 29.91 -10.86
C ILE A 323 -2.28 28.64 -11.73
N PRO A 324 -2.53 27.42 -11.21
CA PRO A 324 -2.72 26.24 -12.04
C PRO A 324 -3.91 26.38 -12.99
N MET A 325 -4.95 27.11 -12.59
CA MET A 325 -6.11 27.40 -13.44
C MET A 325 -5.74 28.35 -14.58
N THR A 326 -5.03 29.45 -14.27
CA THR A 326 -4.60 30.45 -15.25
C THR A 326 -3.58 29.86 -16.24
N VAL A 327 -2.67 29.02 -15.76
CA VAL A 327 -1.68 28.32 -16.58
C VAL A 327 -2.37 27.23 -17.43
N GLY A 328 -3.35 26.52 -16.87
CA GLY A 328 -4.16 25.56 -17.59
C GLY A 328 -4.95 26.17 -18.74
N GLU A 329 -5.59 27.33 -18.55
CA GLU A 329 -6.30 28.03 -19.64
C GLU A 329 -5.37 28.48 -20.76
N ILE A 330 -4.19 29.00 -20.44
CA ILE A 330 -3.20 29.44 -21.44
C ILE A 330 -2.60 28.25 -22.22
N ILE A 331 -2.36 27.11 -21.55
CA ILE A 331 -1.88 25.88 -22.20
C ILE A 331 -2.96 25.26 -23.08
N ASN A 332 -4.22 25.31 -22.64
CA ASN A 332 -5.34 24.70 -23.36
C ASN A 332 -5.85 25.58 -24.52
N SER A 333 -5.56 26.88 -24.53
CA SER A 333 -5.95 27.78 -25.63
C SER A 333 -4.94 28.91 -25.87
N PRO A 334 -3.72 28.59 -26.34
CA PRO A 334 -2.68 29.59 -26.58
C PRO A 334 -3.04 30.52 -27.75
N ASP A 335 -2.61 31.78 -27.67
CA ASP A 335 -2.72 32.74 -28.78
C ASP A 335 -1.94 32.20 -29.99
N LYS A 336 -2.56 32.18 -31.17
CA LYS A 336 -1.98 31.57 -32.38
C LYS A 336 -0.80 32.36 -32.94
N THR A 337 -0.60 33.61 -32.53
CA THR A 337 0.43 34.49 -33.07
C THR A 337 1.63 34.68 -32.15
N ASP A 338 1.44 34.58 -30.82
CA ASP A 338 2.53 34.49 -29.85
C ASP A 338 2.05 33.73 -28.60
N PRO A 339 2.20 32.39 -28.59
CA PRO A 339 1.50 31.52 -27.66
C PRO A 339 1.90 31.69 -26.19
N TYR A 340 2.98 32.43 -25.91
CA TYR A 340 3.50 32.56 -24.53
C TYR A 340 4.00 33.95 -24.16
N ALA A 341 3.89 34.97 -25.02
CA ALA A 341 4.31 36.34 -24.66
C ALA A 341 3.58 36.90 -23.45
N GLN A 342 2.26 36.68 -23.33
CA GLN A 342 1.51 37.14 -22.15
C GLN A 342 1.97 36.43 -20.88
N LEU A 343 2.20 35.11 -20.95
CA LEU A 343 2.70 34.31 -19.82
C LEU A 343 4.09 34.80 -19.39
N LYS A 344 5.01 34.96 -20.35
CA LYS A 344 6.37 35.46 -20.12
C LYS A 344 6.39 36.86 -19.51
N THR A 345 5.57 37.78 -20.04
CA THR A 345 5.48 39.17 -19.54
C THR A 345 4.92 39.21 -18.12
N LYS A 346 3.90 38.39 -17.83
CA LYS A 346 3.27 38.34 -16.51
C LYS A 346 4.20 37.72 -15.46
N ILE A 347 4.93 36.67 -15.82
CA ILE A 347 5.97 36.05 -14.96
C ILE A 347 7.09 37.06 -14.68
N ILE A 348 7.61 37.76 -15.69
CA ILE A 348 8.65 38.79 -15.51
C ILE A 348 8.13 39.96 -14.67
N SER A 349 6.85 40.36 -14.80
CA SER A 349 6.30 41.47 -14.00
C SER A 349 6.11 41.14 -12.52
N LEU A 350 5.83 39.88 -12.21
CA LEU A 350 5.55 39.40 -10.84
C LEU A 350 6.80 38.90 -10.12
N TRP A 351 7.80 38.43 -10.88
CA TRP A 351 8.97 37.72 -10.34
C TRP A 351 10.31 38.19 -10.91
N GLY A 352 10.30 39.15 -11.84
CA GLY A 352 11.52 39.78 -12.33
C GLY A 352 12.14 40.62 -11.22
N GLU A 353 13.34 40.25 -10.79
CA GLU A 353 14.14 41.06 -9.88
C GLU A 353 14.30 42.48 -10.47
N ARG A 354 13.68 43.48 -9.83
CA ARG A 354 14.02 44.87 -10.10
C ARG A 354 15.41 45.09 -9.50
N LYS A 355 16.43 45.18 -10.36
CA LYS A 355 17.68 45.83 -9.98
C LYS A 355 17.38 47.31 -9.69
N THR A 356 17.30 47.64 -8.41
CA THR A 356 17.50 48.99 -7.89
C THR A 356 18.52 48.91 -6.78
#